data_AF-A0AAP5HJ84-F1
#
_entry.id   AF-A0AAP5HJ84-F1
#
_cell.length_a   1.000
_cell.length_b   1.000
_cell.length_c   1.000
_cell.angle_alpha   90.00
_cell.angle_beta   90.00
_cell.angle_gamma   90.00
#
_symmetry.space_group_name_H-M   'P 1'
#
loop_
_entity.id
_entity.type
_entity.pdbx_description
1 polymer ?
#
loop_
_entity_poly.entity_id
_entity_poly.type
_entity_poly.pdbx_seq_one_letter_code
_entity_poly.pdbx_strand_id
1 'polypeptide(L)'
;MQKTALILCGLVLATTAALAGPTCSPSDDKARILSGPSASAVHRNWQGGKQVGYGWSLQVERSAHDAAGTEYYVGDLYDPNGSLATRKVFVIEREWDCGP
;
A
#
# COMPACT_ATOMS: atom_id res chain seq x y z
N MET A 1 33.33 47.72 -21.10
CA MET A 1 33.38 47.16 -19.73
C MET A 1 32.37 46.03 -19.64
N GLN A 2 32.86 44.80 -19.50
CA GLN A 2 32.14 43.53 -19.54
C GLN A 2 31.43 43.31 -18.20
N LYS A 3 30.12 43.04 -18.19
CA LYS A 3 29.42 42.55 -16.99
C LYS A 3 28.87 41.16 -17.31
N THR A 4 29.62 40.17 -16.85
CA THR A 4 29.32 38.73 -16.90
C THR A 4 28.04 38.43 -16.11
N ALA A 5 27.08 37.82 -16.79
CA ALA A 5 25.87 37.27 -16.19
C ALA A 5 26.20 35.96 -15.46
N LEU A 6 25.79 35.86 -14.20
CA LEU A 6 25.77 34.59 -13.45
C LEU A 6 24.33 34.06 -13.50
N ILE A 7 24.10 33.09 -14.38
CA ILE A 7 22.87 32.30 -14.40
C ILE A 7 23.05 31.17 -13.38
N LEU A 8 22.51 31.35 -12.17
CA LEU A 8 22.35 30.26 -11.22
C LEU A 8 21.25 29.32 -11.74
N CYS A 9 21.67 28.18 -12.28
CA CYS A 9 20.77 27.08 -12.61
C CYS A 9 20.42 26.33 -11.31
N GLY A 10 19.41 26.81 -10.59
CA GLY A 10 18.86 26.12 -9.43
C GLY A 10 18.12 24.87 -9.90
N LEU A 11 18.71 23.69 -9.68
CA LEU A 11 18.00 22.42 -9.80
C LEU A 11 16.89 22.40 -8.72
N VAL A 12 15.66 22.69 -9.13
CA VAL A 12 14.48 22.47 -8.29
C VAL A 12 14.25 20.96 -8.28
N LEU A 13 14.74 20.29 -7.23
CA LEU A 13 14.31 18.94 -6.89
C LEU A 13 12.84 19.02 -6.48
N ALA A 14 11.94 18.88 -7.46
CA ALA A 14 10.52 18.70 -7.19
C ALA A 14 10.38 17.36 -6.46
N THR A 15 10.21 17.40 -5.14
CA THR A 15 9.70 16.28 -4.38
C THR A 15 8.30 16.01 -4.91
N THR A 16 8.16 15.04 -5.80
CA THR A 16 6.86 14.46 -6.12
C THR A 16 6.32 13.90 -4.82
N ALA A 17 5.35 14.60 -4.23
CA ALA A 17 4.54 14.02 -3.18
C ALA A 17 3.92 12.77 -3.81
N ALA A 18 4.39 11.58 -3.39
CA ALA A 18 3.68 10.35 -3.69
C ALA A 18 2.32 10.54 -3.05
N LEU A 19 1.30 10.79 -3.88
CA LEU A 19 -0.08 10.78 -3.45
C LEU A 19 -0.26 9.41 -2.82
N ALA A 20 -0.36 9.36 -1.49
CA ALA A 20 -0.73 8.15 -0.79
C ALA A 20 -2.01 7.67 -1.47
N GLY A 21 -2.03 6.41 -1.93
CA GLY A 21 -3.18 5.85 -2.62
C GLY A 21 -4.42 5.83 -1.73
N PRO A 22 -5.53 5.22 -2.18
CA PRO A 22 -6.71 5.11 -1.33
C PRO A 22 -6.37 4.38 -0.02
N THR A 23 -7.06 4.76 1.04
CA THR A 23 -7.14 3.95 2.25
C THR A 23 -8.30 2.96 2.09
N CYS A 24 -8.03 1.68 2.28
CA CYS A 24 -9.02 0.62 2.15
C CYS A 24 -9.26 -0.07 3.49
N SER A 25 -10.45 -0.61 3.68
CA SER A 25 -10.82 -1.42 4.84
C SER A 25 -11.14 -2.85 4.40
N PRO A 26 -10.84 -3.89 5.21
CA PRO A 26 -11.24 -5.25 4.86
C PRO A 26 -12.77 -5.36 4.85
N SER A 27 -13.33 -6.03 3.85
CA SER A 27 -14.78 -6.19 3.71
C SER A 27 -15.38 -7.13 4.75
N ASP A 28 -14.59 -8.08 5.26
CA ASP A 28 -14.96 -9.02 6.31
C ASP A 28 -13.74 -9.43 7.18
N ASP A 29 -13.95 -10.38 8.11
CA ASP A 29 -12.91 -10.91 9.00
C ASP A 29 -12.06 -12.05 8.39
N LYS A 30 -12.25 -12.33 7.09
CA LYS A 30 -11.59 -13.39 6.34
C LYS A 30 -10.54 -12.86 5.36
N ALA A 31 -10.44 -11.54 5.21
CA ALA A 31 -9.44 -10.93 4.36
C ALA A 31 -8.03 -11.38 4.75
N ARG A 32 -7.25 -11.80 3.76
CA ARG A 32 -5.93 -12.37 3.98
C ARG A 32 -4.83 -11.35 3.78
N ILE A 33 -3.83 -11.41 4.64
CA ILE A 33 -2.60 -10.65 4.50
C ILE A 33 -1.52 -11.54 3.90
N LEU A 34 -1.05 -11.15 2.72
CA LEU A 34 -0.16 -11.94 1.88
C LEU A 34 1.24 -11.31 1.80
N SER A 35 2.26 -12.12 1.56
CA SER A 35 3.65 -11.68 1.32
C SER A 35 3.98 -11.49 -0.16
N GLY A 36 3.04 -11.81 -1.06
CA GLY A 36 3.21 -11.70 -2.51
C GLY A 36 1.87 -11.80 -3.25
N PRO A 37 1.86 -11.59 -4.58
CA PRO A 37 0.66 -11.66 -5.41
C PRO A 37 0.27 -13.13 -5.67
N SER A 38 -0.16 -13.81 -4.62
CA SER A 38 -0.66 -15.18 -4.67
C SER A 38 -1.53 -15.46 -3.46
N ALA A 39 -2.73 -15.97 -3.68
CA ALA A 39 -3.69 -16.30 -2.61
C ALA A 39 -3.17 -17.33 -1.58
N SER A 40 -2.13 -18.11 -1.91
CA SER A 40 -1.50 -19.06 -0.99
C SER A 40 -0.29 -18.49 -0.24
N ALA A 41 0.20 -17.31 -0.62
CA ALA A 41 1.38 -16.68 -0.03
C ALA A 41 1.03 -15.91 1.25
N VAL A 42 0.44 -16.58 2.26
CA VAL A 42 0.08 -15.94 3.54
C VAL A 42 1.32 -15.41 4.25
N HIS A 43 1.29 -14.13 4.62
CA HIS A 43 2.42 -13.46 5.26
C HIS A 43 2.74 -14.14 6.59
N ARG A 44 4.05 -14.37 6.88
CA ARG A 44 4.49 -15.14 8.06
C ARG A 44 3.92 -14.65 9.39
N ASN A 45 3.78 -13.32 9.55
CA ASN A 45 3.27 -12.70 10.79
C ASN A 45 1.76 -12.88 10.97
N TRP A 46 1.07 -13.36 9.94
CA TRP A 46 -0.39 -13.50 9.81
C TRP A 46 -0.82 -14.97 9.68
N GLN A 47 0.10 -15.90 9.88
CA GLN A 47 -0.21 -17.32 10.00
C GLN A 47 -0.81 -17.64 11.38
N GLY A 48 -1.43 -18.83 11.51
CA GLY A 48 -1.89 -19.35 12.81
C GLY A 48 -3.20 -18.75 13.33
N GLY A 49 -4.13 -18.39 12.44
CA GLY A 49 -5.47 -17.95 12.83
C GLY A 49 -5.59 -16.46 13.17
N LYS A 50 -4.56 -15.65 12.89
CA LYS A 50 -4.67 -14.20 12.98
C LYS A 50 -5.56 -13.68 11.86
N GLN A 51 -6.44 -12.73 12.21
CA GLN A 51 -7.40 -12.16 11.28
C GLN A 51 -7.29 -10.63 11.31
N VAL A 52 -7.46 -10.01 10.16
CA VAL A 52 -7.85 -8.60 10.07
C VAL A 52 -9.37 -8.53 10.05
N GLY A 53 -9.94 -7.42 10.52
CA GLY A 53 -11.38 -7.21 10.52
C GLY A 53 -11.69 -5.73 10.64
N TYR A 54 -12.88 -5.40 11.13
CA TYR A 54 -13.30 -4.00 11.27
C TYR A 54 -12.28 -3.16 12.08
N GLY A 55 -12.01 -1.95 11.58
CA GLY A 55 -11.05 -1.00 12.16
C GLY A 55 -9.64 -1.11 11.58
N TRP A 56 -9.27 -2.23 10.96
CA TRP A 56 -8.02 -2.32 10.21
C TRP A 56 -8.10 -1.49 8.93
N SER A 57 -6.96 -0.93 8.50
CA SER A 57 -6.88 -0.19 7.24
C SER A 57 -5.60 -0.50 6.48
N LEU A 58 -5.70 -0.46 5.16
CA LEU A 58 -4.57 -0.58 4.25
C LEU A 58 -4.38 0.76 3.55
N GLN A 59 -3.18 1.33 3.70
CA GLN A 59 -2.75 2.46 2.89
C GLN A 59 -2.16 1.92 1.59
N VAL A 60 -2.91 2.01 0.49
CA VAL A 60 -2.46 1.48 -0.81
C VAL A 60 -1.33 2.34 -1.37
N GLU A 61 -0.27 1.68 -1.82
CA GLU A 61 0.85 2.29 -2.55
C GLU A 61 0.68 2.05 -4.06
N ARG A 62 0.26 0.84 -4.46
CA ARG A 62 0.06 0.45 -5.86
C ARG A 62 -0.81 -0.80 -5.97
N SER A 63 -1.21 -1.11 -7.19
CA SER A 63 -1.82 -2.41 -7.54
C SER A 63 -0.78 -3.39 -8.11
N ALA A 64 -1.11 -4.68 -8.09
CA ALA A 64 -0.38 -5.77 -8.73
C ALA A 64 -1.39 -6.81 -9.26
N HIS A 65 -0.95 -7.69 -10.15
CA HIS A 65 -1.73 -8.85 -10.55
C HIS A 65 -0.82 -10.07 -10.68
N ASP A 66 -1.42 -11.26 -10.52
CA ASP A 66 -0.73 -12.51 -10.82
C ASP A 66 -0.96 -12.95 -12.28
N ALA A 67 -0.33 -14.05 -12.69
CA ALA A 67 -0.45 -14.58 -14.04
C ALA A 67 -1.88 -15.06 -14.41
N ALA A 68 -2.75 -15.27 -13.42
CA ALA A 68 -4.15 -15.63 -13.62
C ALA A 68 -5.07 -14.39 -13.71
N GLY A 69 -4.50 -13.18 -13.57
CA GLY A 69 -5.26 -11.93 -13.62
C GLY A 69 -5.95 -11.57 -12.31
N THR A 70 -5.62 -12.22 -11.18
CA THR A 70 -6.16 -11.81 -9.88
C THR A 70 -5.50 -10.50 -9.48
N GLU A 71 -6.30 -9.51 -9.09
CA GLU A 71 -5.82 -8.20 -8.66
C GLU A 71 -5.51 -8.16 -7.17
N TYR A 72 -4.44 -7.44 -6.84
CA TYR A 72 -3.96 -7.26 -5.49
C TYR A 72 -3.63 -5.79 -5.24
N TYR A 73 -3.93 -5.31 -4.04
CA TYR A 73 -3.35 -4.07 -3.55
C TYR A 73 -2.05 -4.36 -2.78
N VAL A 74 -1.10 -3.45 -2.93
CA VAL A 74 0.17 -3.46 -2.20
C VAL A 74 0.24 -2.20 -1.36
N GLY A 75 0.52 -2.35 -0.07
CA GLY A 75 0.49 -1.21 0.84
C GLY A 75 0.92 -1.52 2.26
N ASP A 76 0.78 -0.51 3.11
CA ASP A 76 1.08 -0.60 4.53
C ASP A 76 -0.22 -0.84 5.32
N LEU A 77 -0.21 -1.85 6.19
CA LEU A 77 -1.34 -2.28 6.99
C LEU A 77 -1.26 -1.66 8.39
N TYR A 78 -2.36 -1.03 8.81
CA TYR A 78 -2.52 -0.37 10.09
C TYR A 78 -3.59 -1.06 10.94
N ASP A 79 -3.32 -1.15 12.24
CA ASP A 79 -4.23 -1.73 13.21
C ASP A 79 -5.40 -0.77 13.56
N PRO A 80 -6.41 -1.23 14.32
CA PRO A 80 -7.55 -0.40 14.71
C PRO A 80 -7.23 0.84 15.54
N ASN A 81 -6.01 0.94 16.10
CA ASN A 81 -5.54 2.13 16.81
C ASN A 81 -4.79 3.09 15.89
N GLY A 82 -4.70 2.79 14.58
CA GLY A 82 -3.93 3.57 13.61
C GLY A 82 -2.42 3.32 13.67
N SER A 83 -1.97 2.28 14.39
CA SER A 83 -0.55 1.92 14.45
C SER A 83 -0.15 1.04 13.28
N LEU A 84 1.03 1.29 12.71
CA LEU A 84 1.55 0.49 11.62
C LEU A 84 1.85 -0.93 12.09
N ALA A 85 1.11 -1.91 11.56
CA ALA A 85 1.20 -3.31 11.93
C ALA A 85 2.14 -4.10 11.02
N THR A 86 2.07 -3.90 9.70
CA THR A 86 2.94 -4.59 8.73
C THR A 86 3.10 -3.75 7.47
N ARG A 87 4.35 -3.59 7.01
CA ARG A 87 4.65 -2.84 5.79
C ARG A 87 4.58 -3.72 4.54
N LYS A 88 4.26 -3.12 3.40
CA LYS A 88 4.36 -3.71 2.05
C LYS A 88 3.73 -5.10 1.95
N VAL A 89 2.53 -5.23 2.49
CA VAL A 89 1.73 -6.46 2.35
C VAL A 89 1.03 -6.47 1.00
N PHE A 90 0.65 -7.66 0.57
CA PHE A 90 -0.28 -7.86 -0.53
C PHE A 90 -1.64 -8.25 0.05
N VAL A 91 -2.70 -7.71 -0.51
CA VAL A 91 -4.08 -8.14 -0.23
C VAL A 91 -4.82 -8.34 -1.53
N ILE A 92 -5.83 -9.20 -1.54
CA ILE A 92 -6.67 -9.42 -2.72
C ILE A 92 -7.64 -8.24 -2.84
N GLU A 93 -7.70 -7.59 -3.99
CA GLU A 93 -8.46 -6.35 -4.20
C GLU A 93 -9.94 -6.50 -3.79
N ARG A 94 -10.64 -7.50 -4.33
CA ARG A 94 -12.02 -7.87 -3.96
C ARG A 94 -12.29 -8.27 -2.49
N GLU A 95 -11.28 -8.37 -1.63
CA GLU A 95 -11.45 -8.59 -0.18
C GLU A 95 -11.43 -7.25 0.61
N TRP A 96 -11.24 -6.13 -0.08
CA TRP A 96 -11.02 -4.81 0.51
C TRP A 96 -11.88 -3.73 -0.17
N ASP A 97 -12.56 -2.94 0.65
CA ASP A 97 -13.33 -1.79 0.22
C ASP A 97 -12.46 -0.54 0.31
N CYS A 98 -12.05 -0.03 -0.85
CA CYS A 98 -11.40 1.26 -0.99
C CYS A 98 -12.46 2.32 -1.27
N GLY A 99 -12.48 3.41 -0.49
CA GLY A 99 -13.38 4.53 -0.75
C GLY A 99 -13.19 5.11 -2.17
N PRO A 100 -14.19 5.86 -2.69
CA PRO A 100 -14.13 6.50 -4.01
C PRO A 100 -13.02 7.55 -4.14
#